data_AF-X1CLJ5-F1
#
_entry.id   AF-X1CLJ5-F1
#
_cell.length_a   1.000
_cell.length_b   1.000
_cell.length_c   1.000
_cell.angle_alpha   90.00
_cell.angle_beta   90.00
_cell.angle_gamma   90.00
#
_symmetry.space_group_name_H-M   'P 1'
#
loop_
_entity.id
_entity.type
_entity.pdbx_description
1 polymer ?
#
loop_
_entity_poly.entity_id
_entity_poly.type
_entity_poly.pdbx_seq_one_letter_code
_entity_poly.pdbx_strand_id
1 'polypeptide(L)'
;MILHAPILAILIPLFAAFLMPVVGILARRRGIKRAREWFAIAAVLAEFAIVVSMLPAVWGGQVLVYQLGGWQPPWGINLAID
;
A
#
# COMPACT_ATOMS: atom_id res chain seq x y z
N MET A 1 14.10 6.52 -4.37
CA MET A 1 13.30 5.84 -3.33
C MET A 1 12.07 6.68 -3.06
N ILE A 2 10.91 6.03 -2.94
CA ILE A 2 9.66 6.72 -2.57
C ILE A 2 9.67 6.89 -1.05
N LEU A 3 9.68 8.14 -0.57
CA LEU A 3 9.86 8.48 0.85
C LEU A 3 8.89 7.74 1.79
N HIS A 4 7.65 7.55 1.34
CA HIS A 4 6.57 6.93 2.12
C HIS A 4 6.26 5.49 1.68
N ALA A 5 7.18 4.80 0.98
CA ALA A 5 6.93 3.44 0.50
C ALA A 5 6.52 2.44 1.62
N PRO A 6 7.18 2.41 2.81
CA PRO A 6 6.82 1.44 3.85
C PRO A 6 5.37 1.58 4.32
N ILE A 7 4.88 2.82 4.49
CA ILE A 7 3.49 3.05 4.89
C ILE A 7 2.51 2.85 3.73
N LEU A 8 2.89 3.19 2.49
CA LEU A 8 2.05 2.98 1.32
C LEU A 8 1.76 1.49 1.05
N ALA A 9 2.72 0.60 1.33
CA ALA A 9 2.52 -0.84 1.24
C ALA A 9 1.36 -1.32 2.14
N ILE A 10 1.12 -0.65 3.27
CA ILE A 10 0.00 -0.95 4.18
C ILE A 10 -1.27 -0.20 3.75
N LEU A 11 -1.14 1.08 3.38
CA LEU A 11 -2.30 1.93 3.09
C LEU A 11 -3.00 1.54 1.79
N ILE A 12 -2.28 1.11 0.75
CA ILE A 12 -2.89 0.74 -0.54
C ILE A 12 -3.95 -0.36 -0.38
N PRO A 13 -3.63 -1.55 0.18
CA PRO A 13 -4.64 -2.60 0.35
C PRO A 13 -5.75 -2.19 1.34
N LEU A 14 -5.42 -1.42 2.39
CA LEU A 14 -6.40 -0.91 3.35
C LEU A 14 -7.45 -0.01 2.67
N PHE A 15 -7.01 1.01 1.95
CA PHE A 15 -7.91 1.91 1.23
C PHE A 15 -8.64 1.20 0.09
N ALA A 16 -7.99 0.27 -0.61
CA ALA A 16 -8.65 -0.55 -1.63
C ALA A 16 -9.81 -1.36 -1.03
N ALA A 17 -9.62 -1.96 0.15
CA ALA A 17 -10.68 -2.68 0.85
C ALA A 17 -11.87 -1.75 1.20
N PHE A 18 -11.61 -0.56 1.74
CA PHE A 18 -12.66 0.43 2.06
C PHE A 18 -13.39 0.96 0.82
N LEU A 19 -12.70 1.09 -0.31
CA LEU A 19 -13.30 1.54 -1.57
C LEU A 19 -14.07 0.44 -2.29
N MET A 20 -13.85 -0.83 -1.95
CA MET A 20 -14.46 -1.97 -2.64
C MET A 20 -16.01 -1.94 -2.68
N PRO A 21 -16.72 -1.58 -1.59
CA PRO A 21 -18.17 -1.42 -1.63
C PRO A 21 -18.60 -0.28 -2.56
N VAL A 22 -17.89 0.85 -2.55
CA VAL A 22 -18.18 2.01 -3.43
C VAL A 22 -18.03 1.62 -4.89
N VAL A 23 -16.92 0.95 -5.24
CA VAL A 23 -16.71 0.41 -6.59
C VAL A 23 -17.82 -0.59 -6.95
N GLY A 24 -18.21 -1.47 -6.03
CA GLY A 24 -19.29 -2.44 -6.26
C GLY A 24 -20.66 -1.80 -6.49
N ILE A 25 -21.01 -0.76 -5.73
CA ILE A 25 -22.27 -0.02 -5.91
C ILE A 25 -22.27 0.71 -7.25
N LEU A 26 -21.19 1.40 -7.60
CA LEU A 26 -21.08 2.15 -8.85
C LEU A 26 -21.08 1.21 -10.07
N ALA A 27 -20.38 0.09 -9.99
CA ALA A 27 -20.32 -0.92 -11.04
C ALA A 27 -21.70 -1.51 -11.33
N ARG A 28 -22.48 -1.85 -10.29
CA ARG A 28 -23.87 -2.31 -10.45
C ARG A 28 -24.74 -1.24 -11.11
N ARG A 29 -24.66 0.02 -10.66
CA ARG A 29 -25.45 1.13 -11.25
C ARG A 29 -25.14 1.38 -12.73
N ARG A 30 -23.89 1.16 -13.15
CA ARG A 30 -23.44 1.36 -14.55
C ARG A 30 -23.42 0.09 -15.40
N GLY A 31 -23.85 -1.05 -14.85
CA GLY A 31 -23.81 -2.34 -15.56
C GLY A 31 -22.41 -2.87 -15.90
N ILE A 32 -21.36 -2.34 -15.25
CA ILE A 32 -19.97 -2.72 -15.53
C ILE A 32 -19.67 -4.04 -14.83
N LYS A 33 -19.56 -5.12 -15.61
CA LYS A 33 -19.16 -6.44 -15.11
C LYS A 33 -17.70 -6.41 -14.67
N ARG A 34 -17.35 -7.15 -13.62
CA ARG A 34 -15.98 -7.38 -13.15
C ARG A 34 -15.18 -6.18 -12.65
N ALA A 35 -15.80 -5.00 -12.51
CA ALA A 35 -15.10 -3.79 -12.04
C ALA A 35 -14.41 -3.97 -10.67
N ARG A 36 -15.02 -4.75 -9.77
CA ARG A 36 -14.44 -5.05 -8.44
C ARG A 36 -13.18 -5.90 -8.55
N GLU A 37 -13.19 -6.92 -9.40
CA GLU A 37 -12.02 -7.79 -9.61
C GLU A 37 -10.87 -6.99 -10.26
N TRP A 38 -11.16 -6.20 -11.29
CA TRP A 38 -10.15 -5.35 -11.92
C TRP A 38 -9.56 -4.31 -10.97
N PHE A 39 -10.40 -3.71 -10.12
CA PHE A 39 -9.94 -2.78 -9.10
C PHE A 39 -9.04 -3.47 -8.05
N ALA A 40 -9.39 -4.68 -7.61
CA ALA A 40 -8.56 -5.45 -6.70
C ALA A 40 -7.20 -5.81 -7.33
N ILE A 41 -7.19 -6.27 -8.58
CA ILE A 41 -5.96 -6.56 -9.33
C ILE A 41 -5.09 -5.29 -9.44
N ALA A 42 -5.69 -4.15 -9.78
CA ALA A 42 -4.96 -2.89 -9.88
C ALA A 42 -4.35 -2.46 -8.54
N ALA A 43 -5.08 -2.63 -7.42
CA ALA A 43 -4.58 -2.34 -6.09
C ALA A 43 -3.38 -3.22 -5.72
N VAL A 44 -3.46 -4.52 -5.98
CA VAL A 44 -2.37 -5.47 -5.72
C VAL A 44 -1.14 -5.17 -6.59
N LEU A 45 -1.34 -4.84 -7.87
CA LEU A 45 -0.23 -4.44 -8.75
C LEU A 45 0.44 -3.14 -8.29
N ALA A 46 -0.35 -2.17 -7.81
CA ALA A 46 0.18 -0.93 -7.24
C ALA A 46 0.98 -1.20 -5.96
N GLU A 47 0.45 -2.02 -5.05
CA GLU A 47 1.14 -2.45 -3.83
C GLU A 47 2.46 -3.18 -4.16
N PHE A 48 2.42 -4.12 -5.10
CA PHE A 48 3.60 -4.85 -5.56
C PHE A 48 4.68 -3.89 -6.09
N ALA A 49 4.31 -2.90 -6.91
CA ALA A 49 5.25 -1.90 -7.40
C ALA A 49 5.89 -1.08 -6.26
N ILE A 50 5.13 -0.73 -5.22
CA ILE A 50 5.67 -0.05 -4.03
C ILE A 50 6.66 -0.95 -3.29
N VAL A 51 6.33 -2.22 -3.07
CA VAL A 51 7.23 -3.17 -2.39
C VAL A 51 8.50 -3.39 -3.18
N VAL A 52 8.41 -3.63 -4.49
CA VAL A 52 9.58 -3.80 -5.38
C VAL A 52 10.48 -2.55 -5.38
N SER A 53 9.91 -1.35 -5.22
CA SER A 53 10.72 -0.12 -5.16
C SER A 53 11.67 -0.03 -3.95
N MET A 54 11.39 -0.79 -2.88
CA MET A 54 12.22 -0.86 -1.67
C MET A 54 13.30 -1.95 -1.74
N LEU A 55 13.11 -2.94 -2.62
CA LEU A 55 13.96 -4.12 -2.74
C LEU A 55 15.45 -3.82 -2.89
N PRO A 56 15.91 -2.86 -3.73
CA PRO A 56 17.34 -2.61 -3.91
C PRO A 56 18.06 -2.14 -2.64
N ALA A 57 17.37 -1.41 -1.76
CA ALA A 57 17.97 -0.92 -0.51
C ALA A 57 18.11 -2.08 0.49
N VAL A 58 17.04 -2.86 0.63
CA VAL A 58 16.96 -3.99 1.56
C VAL A 58 17.93 -5.10 1.15
N TRP A 59 17.96 -5.45 -0.14
CA TRP A 59 18.91 -6.44 -0.67
C TRP A 59 20.37 -6.00 -0.52
N GLY A 60 20.63 -4.69 -0.45
CA GLY A 60 21.93 -4.12 -0.13
C GLY A 60 22.31 -4.18 1.36
N GLY A 61 21.47 -4.78 2.21
CA GLY A 61 21.67 -4.92 3.66
C GLY A 61 21.21 -3.71 4.48
N GLN A 62 20.47 -2.76 3.88
CA GLN A 62 19.93 -1.60 4.60
C GLN A 62 18.59 -1.95 5.24
N VAL A 63 18.40 -1.58 6.51
CA VAL A 63 17.08 -1.63 7.16
C VAL A 63 16.41 -0.28 6.96
N LEU A 64 15.28 -0.26 6.24
CA LEU A 64 14.50 0.96 6.05
C LEU A 64 13.59 1.18 7.25
N VAL A 65 13.77 2.31 7.95
CA VAL A 65 12.96 2.66 9.12
C VAL A 65 12.08 3.86 8.81
N TYR A 66 10.77 3.67 8.87
CA TYR A 66 9.78 4.73 8.71
C TYR A 66 9.12 5.08 10.05
N GLN A 67 9.38 6.30 10.54
CA GLN A 67 8.81 6.83 11.77
C GLN A 67 7.39 7.32 11.54
N LEU A 68 6.39 6.61 12.09
CA LEU A 68 4.99 7.04 12.01
C LEU A 68 4.76 8.24 12.93
N GLY A 69 4.20 9.32 12.36
CA GLY A 69 3.80 10.51 13.10
C GLY A 69 4.96 11.40 13.59
N GLY A 70 6.21 11.13 13.18
CA GLY A 70 7.38 11.94 13.54
C GLY A 70 7.80 11.86 15.01
N TRP A 71 7.25 10.90 15.75
CA TRP A 71 7.62 10.65 17.14
C TRP A 71 8.99 9.97 17.19
N GLN A 72 9.90 10.48 18.03
CA GLN A 72 11.18 9.84 18.23
C GLN A 72 11.02 8.47 18.93
N PRO A 73 11.79 7.44 18.54
CA PRO A 73 11.84 6.19 19.28
C PRO A 73 12.21 6.42 20.77
N PRO A 74 11.65 5.64 21.73
CA PRO A 74 10.69 4.54 21.56
C PRO A 74 9.21 4.98 21.61
N TRP A 75 8.92 6.28 21.54
CA TRP A 75 7.59 6.84 21.78
C TRP A 75 6.62 6.74 20.59
N GLY A 76 7.09 6.25 19.45
CA GLY A 76 6.33 6.10 18.20
C GLY A 76 6.45 4.71 17.58
N ILE A 77 5.59 4.44 16.59
CA ILE A 77 5.66 3.22 15.79
C ILE A 77 6.71 3.40 14.69
N ASN A 78 7.66 2.48 14.63
CA ASN A 78 8.68 2.42 13.59
C ASN A 78 8.39 1.23 12.68
N LEU A 79 8.08 1.48 11.42
CA LEU A 79 7.99 0.42 10.42
C LEU A 79 9.40 0.12 9.92
N ALA A 80 9.95 -1.01 10.33
CA ALA A 80 11.22 -1.52 9.83
C ALA A 80 10.96 -2.49 8.66
N ILE A 81 11.66 -2.29 7.55
CA ILE A 81 11.71 -3.21 6.41
C ILE A 81 13.15 -3.72 6.30
N ASP A 82 13.32 -5.03 6.37
CA ASP A 82 14.60 -5.75 6.36
C ASP A 82 14.60 -6.92 5.35
#